data_AF-A0A7K6EV29-F1
#
_entry.id   AF-A0A7K6EV29-F1
#
_cell.length_a   1.000
_cell.length_b   1.000
_cell.length_c   1.000
_cell.angle_alpha   90.00
_cell.angle_beta   90.00
_cell.angle_gamma   90.00
#
_symmetry.space_group_name_H-M   'P 1'
#
loop_
_entity.id
_entity.type
_entity.pdbx_description
1 polymer ?
#
loop_
_entity_poly.entity_id
_entity_poly.type
_entity_poly.pdbx_seq_one_letter_code
_entity_poly.pdbx_strand_id
1 'polypeptide(L)'
;VTGGVTGGQRRAFACPECGRSFAYLSYLQRHSIAHSEHKPHVCRACGKAFKRSSHLERHRFTHGDSAKPLGCPLCPRRCRDAGELAQHQRVHSGERPFGCPQCPLRFGDRNTLQRHRRRKHGDGGEV
;
A
#
# COMPACT_ATOMS: atom_id res chain seq x y z
N VAL A 1 -32.62 -28.64 23.06
CA VAL A 1 -32.89 -28.58 21.61
C VAL A 1 -33.09 -27.13 21.21
N THR A 2 -32.08 -26.53 20.59
CA THR A 2 -32.21 -25.45 19.60
C THR A 2 -30.92 -25.49 18.79
N GLY A 3 -30.93 -26.33 17.76
CA GLY A 3 -29.88 -26.34 16.75
C GLY A 3 -29.94 -25.04 15.95
N GLY A 4 -28.79 -24.41 15.77
CA GLY A 4 -28.56 -23.34 14.81
C GLY A 4 -27.61 -23.87 13.73
N VAL A 5 -28.18 -24.18 12.57
CA VAL A 5 -27.54 -24.81 11.41
C VAL A 5 -26.68 -23.79 10.63
N THR A 6 -25.46 -24.25 10.27
CA THR A 6 -24.61 -23.88 9.13
C THR A 6 -24.24 -22.41 8.88
N GLY A 7 -23.08 -22.00 9.40
CA GLY A 7 -22.26 -20.96 8.78
C GLY A 7 -21.46 -21.56 7.64
N GLY A 8 -21.97 -21.47 6.41
CA GLY A 8 -21.36 -22.01 5.20
C GLY A 8 -19.88 -21.68 5.09
N GLN A 9 -19.07 -22.72 4.95
CA GLN A 9 -17.66 -22.63 4.65
C GLN A 9 -17.52 -21.91 3.30
N ARG A 10 -17.23 -20.60 3.32
CA ARG A 10 -16.78 -19.89 2.12
C ARG A 10 -15.58 -20.68 1.62
N ARG A 11 -15.72 -21.36 0.48
CA ARG A 11 -14.61 -22.02 -0.21
C ARG A 11 -13.56 -20.95 -0.49
N ALA A 12 -12.56 -20.89 0.38
CA ALA A 12 -11.46 -19.96 0.25
C ALA A 12 -10.49 -20.53 -0.79
N PHE A 13 -10.01 -19.68 -1.67
CA PHE A 13 -9.00 -20.03 -2.65
C PHE A 13 -7.63 -19.87 -1.99
N ALA A 14 -7.01 -20.99 -1.63
CA ALA A 14 -5.70 -21.00 -1.00
C ALA A 14 -4.57 -20.96 -2.04
N CYS A 15 -3.52 -20.20 -1.75
CA CYS A 15 -2.31 -20.21 -2.54
C CYS A 15 -1.48 -21.45 -2.21
N PRO A 16 -1.13 -22.29 -3.20
CA PRO A 16 -0.35 -23.50 -2.94
C PRO A 16 1.09 -23.19 -2.47
N GLU A 17 1.64 -22.04 -2.85
CA GLU A 17 3.03 -21.66 -2.53
C GLU A 17 3.20 -21.12 -1.11
N CYS A 18 2.18 -20.47 -0.54
CA CYS A 18 2.30 -19.81 0.77
C CYS A 18 1.13 -20.05 1.72
N GLY A 19 0.15 -20.88 1.35
CA GLY A 19 -1.03 -21.22 2.15
C GLY A 19 -2.05 -20.09 2.34
N ARG A 20 -1.77 -18.87 1.86
CA ARG A 20 -2.64 -17.71 2.07
C ARG A 20 -3.98 -17.90 1.38
N SER A 21 -5.07 -17.69 2.12
CA SER A 21 -6.44 -17.89 1.67
C SER A 21 -7.09 -16.58 1.19
N PHE A 22 -7.80 -16.66 0.06
CA PHE A 22 -8.49 -15.54 -0.56
C PHE A 22 -9.98 -15.82 -0.73
N ALA A 23 -10.79 -14.77 -0.57
CA ALA A 23 -12.24 -14.82 -0.75
C ALA A 23 -12.67 -15.10 -2.20
N TYR A 24 -11.82 -14.77 -3.18
CA TYR A 24 -12.14 -14.84 -4.61
C TYR A 24 -10.95 -15.38 -5.41
N LEU A 25 -11.24 -16.18 -6.44
CA LEU A 25 -10.22 -16.75 -7.32
C LEU A 25 -9.39 -15.67 -8.02
N SER A 26 -10.02 -14.56 -8.45
CA SER A 26 -9.33 -13.43 -9.06
C SER A 26 -8.27 -12.79 -8.15
N TYR A 27 -8.48 -12.81 -6.83
CA TYR A 27 -7.51 -12.32 -5.86
C TYR A 27 -6.37 -13.30 -5.66
N LEU A 28 -6.66 -14.60 -5.65
CA LEU A 28 -5.63 -15.64 -5.65
C LEU A 28 -4.75 -15.54 -6.92
N GLN A 29 -5.36 -15.43 -8.10
CA GLN A 29 -4.64 -15.29 -9.37
C GLN A 29 -3.79 -14.02 -9.40
N ARG A 30 -4.30 -12.91 -8.89
CA ARG A 30 -3.48 -11.68 -8.75
C ARG A 30 -2.35 -11.86 -7.75
N HIS A 31 -2.56 -12.64 -6.69
CA HIS A 31 -1.55 -12.92 -5.68
C HIS A 31 -0.45 -13.84 -6.19
N SER A 32 -0.76 -14.88 -6.99
CA SER A 32 0.24 -15.80 -7.52
C SER A 32 1.28 -15.10 -8.41
N ILE A 33 0.91 -14.02 -9.12
CA ILE A 33 1.87 -13.16 -9.84
C ILE A 33 2.95 -12.62 -8.88
N ALA A 34 2.64 -12.43 -7.59
CA ALA A 34 3.62 -11.99 -6.60
C ALA A 34 4.74 -13.01 -6.34
N HIS A 35 4.50 -14.30 -6.56
CA HIS A 35 5.51 -15.36 -6.45
C HIS A 35 6.33 -15.52 -7.74
N SER A 36 5.74 -15.20 -8.90
CA SER A 36 6.44 -15.23 -10.18
C SER A 36 7.31 -13.99 -10.43
N GLU A 37 8.45 -14.14 -11.12
CA GLU A 37 9.22 -12.99 -11.63
C GLU A 37 8.56 -12.30 -12.83
N HIS A 38 7.47 -12.86 -13.36
CA HIS A 38 6.73 -12.30 -14.49
C HIS A 38 6.11 -10.93 -14.15
N LYS A 39 6.45 -9.92 -14.95
CA LYS A 39 6.02 -8.52 -14.79
C LYS A 39 5.41 -8.02 -16.11
N PRO A 40 4.12 -8.30 -16.37
CA PRO A 40 3.50 -8.08 -17.68
C PRO A 40 3.37 -6.60 -18.09
N HIS A 41 3.54 -5.66 -17.17
CA HIS A 41 3.33 -4.24 -17.44
C HIS A 41 4.65 -3.48 -17.48
N VAL A 42 5.13 -3.13 -18.68
CA VAL A 42 6.42 -2.48 -18.88
C VAL A 42 6.26 -0.98 -19.15
N CYS A 43 7.06 -0.16 -18.47
CA CYS A 43 7.18 1.26 -18.75
C CYS A 43 7.99 1.47 -20.02
N ARG A 44 7.37 2.01 -21.07
CA ARG A 44 8.05 2.27 -22.35
C ARG A 44 9.13 3.36 -22.24
N ALA A 45 9.04 4.27 -21.28
CA ALA A 45 10.00 5.36 -21.11
C ALA A 45 11.33 4.90 -20.48
N CYS A 46 11.31 3.90 -19.59
CA CYS A 46 12.52 3.48 -18.85
C CYS A 46 12.75 1.96 -18.81
N GLY A 47 11.91 1.17 -19.48
CA GLY A 47 11.99 -0.30 -19.50
C GLY A 47 11.57 -0.99 -18.19
N LYS A 48 11.22 -0.25 -17.13
CA LYS A 48 10.90 -0.84 -15.83
C LYS A 48 9.59 -1.63 -15.88
N ALA A 49 9.62 -2.88 -15.43
CA ALA A 49 8.47 -3.78 -15.47
C ALA A 49 7.75 -3.90 -14.11
N PHE A 50 6.44 -4.08 -14.15
CA PHE A 50 5.54 -4.15 -12.99
C PHE A 50 4.60 -5.34 -13.08
N LYS A 51 4.28 -5.93 -11.91
CA LYS A 51 3.31 -7.03 -11.77
C LYS A 51 1.85 -6.59 -11.94
N ARG A 52 1.56 -5.29 -11.84
CA ARG A 52 0.20 -4.72 -11.91
C ARG A 52 0.17 -3.46 -12.75
N SER A 53 -0.87 -3.29 -13.57
CA SER A 53 -1.10 -2.09 -14.38
C SER A 53 -1.18 -0.83 -13.54
N SER A 54 -1.95 -0.85 -12.44
CA SER A 54 -2.05 0.27 -11.49
C SER A 54 -0.70 0.71 -10.91
N HIS A 55 0.28 -0.20 -10.80
CA HIS A 55 1.62 0.16 -10.36
C HIS A 55 2.42 0.85 -11.46
N LEU A 56 2.27 0.41 -12.71
CA LEU A 56 2.85 1.08 -13.87
C LEU A 56 2.28 2.50 -14.03
N GLU A 57 0.95 2.66 -13.98
CA GLU A 57 0.31 3.98 -14.03
C GLU A 57 0.84 4.90 -12.93
N ARG A 58 0.94 4.38 -11.71
CA ARG A 58 1.51 5.12 -10.58
C ARG A 58 2.99 5.48 -10.79
N HIS A 59 3.73 4.63 -11.47
CA HIS A 59 5.13 4.89 -11.78
C HIS A 59 5.28 5.97 -12.85
N ARG A 60 4.36 6.11 -13.81
CA ARG A 60 4.44 7.17 -14.82
C ARG A 60 4.53 8.58 -14.23
N PHE A 61 3.92 8.83 -13.07
CA PHE A 61 4.08 10.10 -12.34
C PHE A 61 5.53 10.42 -11.94
N THR A 62 6.45 9.44 -11.90
CA THR A 62 7.87 9.69 -11.61
C THR A 62 8.62 10.24 -12.82
N HIS A 63 8.10 10.06 -14.03
CA HIS A 63 8.66 10.62 -15.25
C HIS A 63 8.09 12.00 -15.59
N GLY A 64 6.99 12.41 -14.96
CA GLY A 64 6.26 13.62 -15.32
C GLY A 64 5.31 13.44 -16.51
N ASP A 65 5.35 12.27 -17.19
CA ASP A 65 4.44 11.88 -18.28
C ASP A 65 2.94 11.84 -17.89
N SER A 66 2.61 11.97 -16.61
CA SER A 66 1.24 11.93 -16.14
C SER A 66 0.95 13.09 -15.21
N ALA A 67 -0.08 13.87 -15.55
CA ALA A 67 -0.56 14.96 -14.72
C ALA A 67 -1.25 14.40 -13.47
N LYS A 68 -0.79 14.83 -12.29
CA LYS A 68 -1.41 14.47 -11.02
C LYS A 68 -2.80 15.11 -10.93
N PRO A 69 -3.90 14.32 -10.85
CA PRO A 69 -5.25 14.84 -11.03
C PRO A 69 -5.73 15.71 -9.87
N LEU A 70 -5.24 15.45 -8.65
CA LEU A 70 -5.77 16.10 -7.45
C LEU A 70 -4.87 17.24 -6.99
N GLY A 71 -5.43 18.44 -6.84
CA GLY A 71 -4.74 19.60 -6.29
C GLY A 71 -4.97 19.75 -4.78
N CYS A 72 -3.95 20.21 -4.07
CA CYS A 72 -4.12 20.67 -2.69
C CYS A 72 -4.80 22.05 -2.69
N PRO A 73 -5.83 22.29 -1.87
CA PRO A 73 -6.48 23.61 -1.82
C PRO A 73 -5.63 24.68 -1.11
N LEU A 74 -4.63 24.27 -0.32
CA LEU A 74 -3.83 25.17 0.51
C LEU A 74 -2.46 25.51 -0.10
N CYS A 75 -2.04 24.81 -1.16
CA CYS A 75 -0.76 25.08 -1.81
C CYS A 75 -0.72 24.54 -3.26
N PRO A 76 0.27 24.92 -4.08
CA PRO A 76 0.37 24.49 -5.48
C PRO A 76 0.61 22.99 -5.70
N ARG A 77 0.75 22.19 -4.63
CA ARG A 77 1.10 20.77 -4.73
C ARG A 77 -0.07 19.97 -5.31
N ARG A 78 0.25 19.09 -6.26
CA ARG A 78 -0.66 18.07 -6.79
C ARG A 78 -0.28 16.67 -6.32
N CYS A 79 -1.28 15.82 -6.15
CA CYS A 79 -1.22 14.45 -5.63
C CYS A 79 -1.88 13.49 -6.64
N ARG A 80 -1.38 12.25 -6.69
CA ARG A 80 -1.85 11.28 -7.68
C ARG A 80 -3.19 10.62 -7.34
N ASP A 81 -3.50 10.56 -6.05
CA ASP A 81 -4.68 9.87 -5.49
C ASP A 81 -5.10 10.53 -4.17
N ALA A 82 -6.34 10.25 -3.75
CA ALA A 82 -6.94 10.88 -2.57
C ALA A 82 -6.20 10.54 -1.28
N GLY A 83 -5.57 9.35 -1.19
CA GLY A 83 -4.78 8.96 -0.03
C GLY A 83 -3.49 9.77 0.10
N GLU A 84 -2.80 10.01 -1.02
CA GLU A 84 -1.63 10.92 -1.05
C GLU A 84 -2.03 12.35 -0.67
N LEU A 85 -3.18 12.84 -1.16
CA LEU A 85 -3.67 14.17 -0.82
C LEU A 85 -4.02 14.28 0.67
N ALA A 86 -4.77 13.33 1.22
CA ALA A 86 -5.12 13.31 2.64
C ALA A 86 -3.87 13.21 3.54
N GLN A 87 -2.87 12.43 3.14
CA GLN A 87 -1.59 12.40 3.84
C GLN A 87 -0.87 13.75 3.75
N HIS A 88 -0.84 14.38 2.57
CA HIS A 88 -0.21 15.69 2.38
C HIS A 88 -0.87 16.78 3.22
N GLN A 89 -2.20 16.78 3.34
CA GLN A 89 -2.93 17.78 4.12
C GLN A 89 -2.52 17.83 5.60
N ARG A 90 -1.97 16.74 6.14
CA ARG A 90 -1.43 16.71 7.52
C ARG A 90 -0.23 17.64 7.72
N VAL A 91 0.46 18.01 6.64
CA VAL A 91 1.52 19.02 6.69
C VAL A 91 0.94 20.39 7.05
N HIS A 92 -0.30 20.68 6.63
CA HIS A 92 -0.98 21.93 6.91
C HIS A 92 -1.69 21.90 8.27
N SER A 93 -2.35 20.79 8.62
CA SER A 93 -3.05 20.66 9.91
C SER A 93 -2.10 20.41 11.09
N GLY A 94 -0.87 19.96 10.83
CA GLY A 94 0.08 19.53 11.86
C GLY A 94 -0.27 18.20 12.51
N GLU A 95 -1.25 17.46 11.98
CA GLU A 95 -1.67 16.17 12.55
C GLU A 95 -0.56 15.11 12.47
N ARG A 96 -0.28 14.47 13.60
CA ARG A 96 0.75 13.44 13.74
C ARG A 96 0.16 12.15 14.33
N PRO A 97 -0.66 11.40 13.56
CA PRO A 97 -1.39 10.26 14.09
C PRO A 97 -0.48 9.11 14.54
N PHE A 98 0.73 8.99 13.97
CA PHE A 98 1.60 7.84 14.21
C PHE A 98 2.59 8.10 15.35
N GLY A 99 2.34 7.53 16.53
CA GLY A 99 3.27 7.59 17.67
C GLY A 99 4.38 6.54 17.59
N CYS A 100 5.57 6.88 18.07
CA CYS A 100 6.60 5.89 18.36
C CYS A 100 6.27 5.18 19.69
N PRO A 101 6.35 3.84 19.76
CA PRO A 101 6.10 3.13 21.02
C PRO A 101 7.25 3.28 22.02
N GLN A 102 8.45 3.63 21.55
CA GLN A 102 9.67 3.69 22.36
C GLN A 102 10.05 5.11 22.80
N CYS A 103 9.35 6.15 22.31
CA CYS A 103 9.63 7.55 22.65
C CYS A 103 8.41 8.44 22.37
N PRO A 104 8.34 9.66 22.93
CA PRO A 104 7.16 10.53 22.79
C PRO A 104 6.98 11.13 21.38
N LEU A 105 7.87 10.85 20.43
CA LEU A 105 7.80 11.44 19.10
C LEU A 105 6.64 10.84 18.28
N ARG A 106 5.88 11.74 17.65
CA ARG A 106 4.79 11.40 16.72
C ARG A 106 5.15 11.80 15.29
N PHE A 107 4.48 11.25 14.28
CA PHE A 107 4.79 11.50 12.87
C PHE A 107 3.51 11.61 12.03
N GLY A 108 3.56 12.44 10.98
CA GLY A 108 2.45 12.64 10.04
C GLY A 108 2.22 11.45 9.10
N ASP A 109 3.26 10.64 8.89
CA ASP A 109 3.25 9.46 8.03
C ASP A 109 3.95 8.25 8.67
N ARG A 110 3.49 7.05 8.31
CA ARG A 110 3.99 5.77 8.85
C ARG A 110 5.43 5.46 8.42
N ASN A 111 5.84 5.91 7.24
CA ASN A 111 7.17 5.62 6.70
C ASN A 111 8.25 6.38 7.45
N THR A 112 7.99 7.65 7.78
CA THR A 112 8.85 8.48 8.62
C THR A 112 8.95 7.90 10.03
N LEU A 113 7.85 7.41 10.62
CA LEU A 113 7.90 6.67 11.89
C LEU A 113 8.79 5.43 11.78
N GLN A 114 8.61 4.58 10.76
CA GLN A 114 9.43 3.37 10.60
C GLN A 114 10.91 3.71 10.43
N ARG A 115 11.24 4.73 9.62
CA ARG A 115 12.61 5.21 9.45
C ARG A 115 13.19 5.72 10.76
N HIS A 116 12.41 6.45 11.54
CA HIS A 116 12.81 6.89 12.87
C HIS A 116 13.12 5.69 13.77
N ARG A 117 12.21 4.72 13.86
CA ARG A 117 12.39 3.51 14.69
C ARG A 117 13.65 2.74 14.31
N ARG A 118 13.84 2.45 13.01
CA ARG A 118 15.04 1.76 12.50
C ARG A 118 16.34 2.48 12.87
N ARG A 119 16.36 3.81 12.83
CA ARG A 119 17.58 4.61 13.08
C ARG A 119 17.85 4.91 14.55
N LYS A 120 16.82 4.93 15.40
CA LYS A 120 16.92 5.40 16.78
C LYS A 120 16.77 4.30 17.82
N HIS A 121 16.06 3.22 17.50
CA HIS A 121 15.73 2.19 18.48
C HIS A 121 16.14 0.78 18.04
N GLY A 122 16.68 0.63 16.82
CA GLY A 122 16.89 -0.69 16.22
C GLY A 122 15.56 -1.37 15.88
N ASP A 123 15.60 -2.46 15.11
CA ASP A 123 14.42 -3.15 14.61
C ASP A 123 13.64 -3.83 15.76
N GLY A 124 12.74 -3.10 16.41
CA GLY A 124 11.68 -3.67 17.25
C GLY A 124 10.52 -4.19 16.40
N GLY A 125 10.81 -4.99 15.37
CA GLY A 125 9.81 -5.65 14.56
C GLY A 125 9.17 -6.80 15.34
N GLU A 126 8.07 -6.53 16.05
CA GLU A 126 7.12 -7.59 16.38
C GLU A 126 6.59 -8.16 15.05
N VAL A 127 6.81 -9.47 14.89
CA VAL A 127 6.29 -10.34 13.83
C VAL A 127 4.77 -10.45 13.90
#